data_AF-A0A1G8C2Q3-F1
#
_entry.id   AF-A0A1G8C2Q3-F1
#
_cell.length_a   1.000
_cell.length_b   1.000
_cell.length_c   1.000
_cell.angle_alpha   90.00
_cell.angle_beta   90.00
_cell.angle_gamma   90.00
#
_symmetry.space_group_name_H-M   'P 1'
#
loop_
_entity.id
_entity.type
_entity.pdbx_description
1 polymer ?
#
loop_
_entity_poly.entity_id
_entity_poly.type
_entity_poly.pdbx_seq_one_letter_code
_entity_poly.pdbx_strand_id
1 'polypeptide(L)'
;MALTRKTKPAKGKKQAAPEPDATTDEPQDDLLRVNEATPAHTIHESRSRRRRVLVWVFIIIGFGSMFSALSAATAPPEPPVKPVGSTDVNSSVGKSVAHTKMTAWLSAKPGPLPGGYIVSWDGFTRIAGGGKAESSSDSPANDAELHRFTLASDVNGVPLFYDATVLVSVSDSLGAIASAEPSLLPRVPSSSQGWSGELWPKYSTTPASDAVSSTALQWAKAFTDSGDALRLYVGDENPTHAYMPLQGARIRQATVPAAGFIKVDGEEEPKTVIARVELVIAWSDNTQNEGSRTQYDVLIEQAHTASPKIVAWGPAGTGPTLKKYGNAVPGTQISPANPDSVPTEPEPEDGEN
;
A
#
# COMPACT_ATOMS: atom_id res chain seq x y z
N MET A 1 -25.82 10.79 76.26
CA MET A 1 -25.25 11.25 77.55
C MET A 1 -24.14 10.29 77.98
N ALA A 2 -23.22 10.73 78.86
CA ALA A 2 -22.30 9.95 79.71
C ALA A 2 -21.55 8.73 79.10
N LEU A 3 -20.23 8.78 78.87
CA LEU A 3 -19.09 8.85 79.83
C LEU A 3 -18.65 7.49 80.44
N THR A 4 -17.37 7.18 80.24
CA THR A 4 -16.45 6.41 81.13
C THR A 4 -16.72 4.92 81.40
N ARG A 5 -15.78 4.11 81.94
CA ARG A 5 -14.29 4.00 81.82
C ARG A 5 -13.80 2.84 82.72
N LYS A 6 -12.97 1.92 82.19
CA LYS A 6 -12.16 0.88 82.92
C LYS A 6 -12.90 -0.14 83.81
N THR A 7 -12.54 -1.42 83.67
CA THR A 7 -12.02 -2.21 84.81
C THR A 7 -11.17 -3.43 84.37
N LYS A 8 -10.27 -3.84 85.26
CA LYS A 8 -9.36 -5.02 85.31
C LYS A 8 -9.43 -5.48 86.81
N PRO A 9 -8.68 -6.50 87.31
CA PRO A 9 -8.34 -7.84 86.82
C PRO A 9 -8.47 -8.95 87.93
N ALA A 10 -8.14 -10.21 87.63
CA ALA A 10 -7.71 -11.26 88.61
C ALA A 10 -6.88 -12.34 87.86
N LYS A 11 -5.66 -12.77 88.26
CA LYS A 11 -5.21 -13.57 89.44
C LYS A 11 -5.72 -15.03 89.42
N GLY A 12 -4.90 -16.09 89.60
CA GLY A 12 -3.45 -16.25 89.87
C GLY A 12 -2.99 -17.69 89.50
N LYS A 13 -1.92 -18.32 90.04
CA LYS A 13 -1.02 -18.02 91.18
C LYS A 13 0.16 -19.05 91.22
N LYS A 14 1.36 -18.65 91.72
CA LYS A 14 2.39 -19.46 92.45
C LYS A 14 3.22 -20.54 91.68
N GLN A 15 4.47 -20.91 92.07
CA GLN A 15 5.47 -20.35 93.03
C GLN A 15 6.85 -21.09 93.03
N ALA A 16 7.99 -20.35 93.01
CA ALA A 16 9.35 -20.60 93.60
C ALA A 16 10.14 -21.93 93.34
N ALA A 17 11.48 -22.07 93.48
CA ALA A 17 12.73 -21.26 93.57
C ALA A 17 13.94 -22.28 93.72
N PRO A 18 15.24 -21.96 93.94
CA PRO A 18 15.95 -20.67 94.14
C PRO A 18 17.31 -20.48 93.38
N GLU A 19 18.00 -19.38 93.72
CA GLU A 19 19.31 -18.80 93.30
C GLU A 19 20.57 -19.46 93.97
N PRO A 20 21.84 -19.00 93.76
CA PRO A 20 22.41 -17.85 93.00
C PRO A 20 23.42 -18.28 91.89
N ASP A 21 24.47 -17.59 91.39
CA ASP A 21 25.25 -16.34 91.62
C ASP A 21 26.12 -16.04 90.34
N ALA A 22 26.91 -14.98 90.05
CA ALA A 22 27.29 -13.69 90.69
C ALA A 22 27.87 -12.66 89.65
N THR A 23 28.36 -11.51 90.15
CA THR A 23 29.40 -10.52 89.70
C THR A 23 30.56 -10.97 88.77
N THR A 24 31.23 -10.15 87.93
CA THR A 24 31.03 -8.80 87.30
C THR A 24 32.07 -8.64 86.15
N ASP A 25 31.82 -7.84 85.10
CA ASP A 25 32.63 -6.64 84.71
C ASP A 25 32.29 -6.08 83.30
N GLU A 26 32.55 -4.78 83.15
CA GLU A 26 32.35 -3.88 81.99
C GLU A 26 33.75 -3.25 81.63
N PRO A 27 33.94 -2.29 80.69
CA PRO A 27 33.05 -1.71 79.67
C PRO A 27 33.68 -1.52 78.25
N GLN A 28 32.86 -1.08 77.29
CA GLN A 28 33.18 -0.16 76.15
C GLN A 28 34.24 -0.59 75.08
N ASP A 29 34.15 -0.22 73.79
CA ASP A 29 33.26 0.75 73.10
C ASP A 29 33.05 0.41 71.59
N ASP A 30 32.44 1.33 70.83
CA ASP A 30 32.52 1.53 69.35
C ASP A 30 31.60 0.75 68.36
N LEU A 31 30.38 1.27 68.19
CA LEU A 31 29.73 1.73 66.93
C LEU A 31 29.71 0.90 65.60
N LEU A 32 28.46 0.65 65.12
CA LEU A 32 27.93 0.78 63.74
C LEU A 32 28.24 -0.25 62.59
N ARG A 33 27.34 -1.25 62.35
CA ARG A 33 26.42 -1.38 61.15
C ARG A 33 25.86 -2.81 60.78
N VAL A 34 24.52 -2.92 60.65
CA VAL A 34 23.70 -3.52 59.54
C VAL A 34 23.87 -4.99 59.06
N ASN A 35 22.82 -5.87 59.19
CA ASN A 35 22.06 -6.52 58.07
C ASN A 35 20.89 -7.50 58.45
N GLU A 36 20.23 -8.12 57.44
CA GLU A 36 18.89 -8.81 57.41
C GLU A 36 18.81 -10.33 57.79
N ALA A 37 17.58 -10.88 57.99
CA ALA A 37 17.11 -12.24 57.53
C ALA A 37 15.63 -12.59 57.94
N THR A 38 14.91 -13.43 57.15
CA THR A 38 13.57 -14.10 57.42
C THR A 38 13.40 -15.34 56.49
N PRO A 39 12.26 -16.10 56.35
CA PRO A 39 10.96 -16.25 57.07
C PRO A 39 10.54 -17.75 57.34
N ALA A 40 9.26 -18.06 57.72
CA ALA A 40 8.35 -19.08 57.06
C ALA A 40 7.25 -19.79 57.93
N HIS A 41 5.96 -19.74 57.52
CA HIS A 41 5.03 -20.89 57.25
C HIS A 41 3.55 -20.45 56.98
N THR A 42 2.71 -21.38 56.48
CA THR A 42 1.22 -21.36 56.25
C THR A 42 0.61 -20.77 54.95
N ILE A 43 0.81 -21.41 53.78
CA ILE A 43 -0.11 -21.31 52.61
C ILE A 43 -0.14 -22.66 51.86
N HIS A 44 -1.31 -23.33 51.71
CA HIS A 44 -1.37 -24.50 50.80
C HIS A 44 -2.70 -24.87 50.09
N GLU A 45 -3.90 -24.54 50.62
CA GLU A 45 -5.14 -25.11 50.04
C GLU A 45 -5.68 -24.43 48.77
N SER A 46 -5.46 -23.11 48.61
CA SER A 46 -6.08 -22.31 47.53
C SER A 46 -5.55 -22.60 46.11
N ARG A 47 -4.45 -23.35 45.99
CA ARG A 47 -3.76 -23.63 44.70
C ARG A 47 -4.40 -24.77 43.89
N SER A 48 -5.14 -25.68 44.53
CA SER A 48 -5.69 -26.89 43.89
C SER A 48 -6.81 -26.60 42.87
N ARG A 49 -7.81 -25.81 43.26
CA ARG A 49 -8.96 -25.45 42.39
C ARG A 49 -8.53 -24.65 41.16
N ARG A 50 -7.61 -23.68 41.33
CA ARG A 50 -7.08 -22.86 40.22
C ARG A 50 -6.37 -23.72 39.16
N ARG A 51 -5.57 -24.71 39.57
CA ARG A 51 -4.95 -25.67 38.62
C ARG A 51 -5.97 -26.47 37.82
N ARG A 52 -7.06 -26.95 38.44
CA ARG A 52 -8.09 -27.72 37.72
C ARG A 52 -8.81 -26.90 36.66
N VAL A 53 -9.14 -25.63 36.93
CA VAL A 53 -9.76 -24.74 35.94
C VAL A 53 -8.81 -24.48 34.75
N LEU A 54 -7.54 -24.19 35.02
CA LEU A 54 -6.54 -23.94 33.96
C LEU A 54 -6.37 -25.15 33.03
N VAL A 55 -6.35 -26.38 33.56
CA VAL A 55 -6.25 -27.60 32.73
C VAL A 55 -7.43 -27.74 31.77
N TRP A 56 -8.65 -27.46 32.20
CA TRP A 56 -9.83 -27.50 31.31
C TRP A 56 -9.79 -26.40 30.24
N VAL A 57 -9.30 -25.20 30.55
CA VAL A 57 -9.11 -24.12 29.57
C VAL A 57 -8.11 -24.54 28.49
N PHE A 58 -6.97 -25.14 28.85
CA PHE A 58 -5.99 -25.62 27.87
C PHE A 58 -6.53 -26.75 26.97
N ILE A 59 -7.36 -27.67 27.51
CA ILE A 59 -7.98 -28.74 26.72
C ILE A 59 -8.95 -28.15 25.67
N ILE A 60 -9.77 -27.17 26.05
CA ILE A 60 -10.74 -26.52 25.15
C ILE A 60 -10.02 -25.73 24.05
N ILE A 61 -8.96 -24.98 24.39
CA ILE A 61 -8.16 -24.24 23.41
C ILE A 61 -7.46 -25.20 22.43
N GLY A 62 -6.90 -26.31 22.94
CA GLY A 62 -6.27 -27.34 22.10
C GLY A 62 -7.23 -27.97 21.09
N PHE A 63 -8.43 -28.37 21.52
CA PHE A 63 -9.44 -28.92 20.60
C PHE A 63 -9.99 -27.89 19.61
N GLY A 64 -10.14 -26.63 20.02
CA GLY A 64 -10.56 -25.54 19.13
C GLY A 64 -9.59 -25.33 17.96
N SER A 65 -8.28 -25.30 18.24
CA SER A 65 -7.27 -25.14 17.18
C SER A 65 -7.24 -26.28 16.15
N MET A 66 -7.54 -27.52 16.57
CA MET A 66 -7.45 -28.69 15.70
C MET A 66 -8.59 -28.75 14.66
N PHE A 67 -9.74 -28.15 14.94
CA PHE A 67 -10.83 -28.03 13.96
C PHE A 67 -10.58 -26.92 12.93
N SER A 68 -10.06 -25.75 13.35
CA SER A 68 -9.71 -24.67 12.41
C SER A 68 -8.58 -25.04 11.45
N ALA A 69 -7.65 -25.91 11.87
CA ALA A 69 -6.57 -26.39 11.02
C ALA A 69 -7.06 -27.27 9.85
N LEU A 70 -8.16 -28.02 10.02
CA LEU A 70 -8.59 -29.00 9.02
C LEU A 70 -9.32 -28.36 7.83
N SER A 71 -10.15 -27.34 8.05
CA SER A 71 -10.82 -26.61 6.96
C SER A 71 -9.85 -25.80 6.08
N ALA A 72 -8.69 -25.40 6.62
CA ALA A 72 -7.64 -24.73 5.86
C ALA A 72 -6.84 -25.69 4.97
N ALA A 73 -6.86 -27.00 5.26
CA ALA A 73 -6.12 -28.02 4.52
C ALA A 73 -6.89 -28.62 3.32
N THR A 74 -8.19 -28.36 3.21
CA THR A 74 -9.05 -28.91 2.14
C THR A 74 -9.39 -27.90 1.03
N ALA A 75 -8.98 -26.64 1.16
CA ALA A 75 -9.00 -25.71 0.04
C ALA A 75 -7.86 -26.11 -0.93
N PRO A 76 -8.15 -26.41 -2.21
CA PRO A 76 -7.07 -26.52 -3.19
C PRO A 76 -6.37 -25.16 -3.27
N PRO A 77 -5.03 -25.09 -3.29
CA PRO A 77 -4.35 -23.82 -3.42
C PRO A 77 -4.73 -23.18 -4.76
N GLU A 78 -5.33 -22.00 -4.73
CA GLU A 78 -5.44 -21.17 -5.93
C GLU A 78 -4.02 -21.02 -6.51
N PRO A 79 -3.80 -21.37 -7.79
CA PRO A 79 -2.47 -21.29 -8.37
C PRO A 79 -2.01 -19.83 -8.28
N PRO A 80 -0.83 -19.54 -7.71
CA PRO A 80 -0.40 -18.17 -7.52
C PRO A 80 -0.31 -17.49 -8.88
N VAL A 81 -1.23 -16.54 -9.12
CA VAL A 81 -1.24 -15.71 -10.32
C VAL A 81 -0.01 -14.82 -10.25
N LYS A 82 1.10 -15.34 -10.78
CA LYS A 82 2.35 -14.58 -10.90
C LYS A 82 2.03 -13.31 -11.68
N PRO A 83 2.29 -12.10 -11.13
CA PRO A 83 2.17 -10.89 -11.91
C PRO A 83 3.20 -10.98 -13.04
N VAL A 84 2.71 -11.14 -14.27
CA VAL A 84 3.54 -11.30 -15.45
C VAL A 84 4.32 -10.01 -15.67
N GLY A 85 5.65 -10.08 -15.75
CA GLY A 85 6.49 -8.91 -15.93
C GLY A 85 6.26 -8.26 -17.30
N SER A 86 6.43 -6.94 -17.37
CA SER A 86 6.44 -6.21 -18.66
C SER A 86 7.52 -6.76 -19.62
N THR A 87 8.61 -7.29 -19.06
CA THR A 87 9.65 -8.06 -19.76
C THR A 87 9.13 -9.35 -20.37
N ASP A 88 8.31 -10.09 -19.62
CA ASP A 88 7.86 -11.44 -19.99
C ASP A 88 6.88 -11.36 -21.17
N VAL A 89 5.94 -10.40 -21.14
CA VAL A 89 5.03 -10.15 -22.27
C VAL A 89 5.73 -9.59 -23.49
N ASN A 90 6.89 -8.94 -23.37
CA ASN A 90 7.62 -8.33 -24.49
C ASN A 90 8.70 -9.26 -25.10
N SER A 91 8.78 -10.51 -24.66
CA SER A 91 9.77 -11.52 -25.10
C SER A 91 9.48 -12.19 -26.46
N SER A 92 8.41 -11.77 -27.14
CA SER A 92 7.91 -12.36 -28.39
C SER A 92 8.89 -12.28 -29.57
N VAL A 93 9.05 -13.40 -30.28
CA VAL A 93 9.80 -13.47 -31.55
C VAL A 93 8.94 -12.96 -32.72
N GLY A 94 7.63 -13.20 -32.70
CA GLY A 94 6.70 -12.85 -33.76
C GLY A 94 6.29 -11.37 -33.83
N LYS A 95 6.61 -10.56 -32.81
CA LYS A 95 6.03 -9.21 -32.61
C LYS A 95 6.18 -8.26 -33.80
N SER A 96 7.36 -8.21 -34.41
CA SER A 96 7.61 -7.35 -35.58
C SER A 96 6.73 -7.76 -36.76
N VAL A 97 6.69 -9.06 -37.06
CA VAL A 97 5.87 -9.65 -38.13
C VAL A 97 4.37 -9.43 -37.87
N ALA A 98 3.91 -9.57 -36.63
CA ALA A 98 2.53 -9.29 -36.24
C ALA A 98 2.15 -7.82 -36.48
N HIS A 99 2.99 -6.87 -36.05
CA HIS A 99 2.79 -5.44 -36.31
C HIS A 99 2.78 -5.14 -37.82
N THR A 100 3.76 -5.63 -38.58
CA THR A 100 3.84 -5.42 -40.04
C THR A 100 2.62 -5.99 -40.76
N LYS A 101 2.16 -7.20 -40.39
CA LYS A 101 0.96 -7.81 -40.97
C LYS A 101 -0.31 -7.01 -40.63
N MET A 102 -0.46 -6.56 -39.37
CA MET A 102 -1.60 -5.76 -38.92
C MET A 102 -1.67 -4.40 -39.66
N THR A 103 -0.54 -3.69 -39.75
CA THR A 103 -0.46 -2.40 -40.46
C THR A 103 -0.72 -2.55 -41.96
N ALA A 104 -0.17 -3.59 -42.60
CA ALA A 104 -0.40 -3.87 -44.01
C ALA A 104 -1.87 -4.24 -44.31
N TRP A 105 -2.49 -5.02 -43.43
CA TRP A 105 -3.89 -5.42 -43.50
C TRP A 105 -4.85 -4.23 -43.31
N LEU A 106 -4.60 -3.35 -42.32
CA LEU A 106 -5.33 -2.08 -42.18
C LEU A 106 -5.17 -1.15 -43.40
N SER A 107 -3.98 -1.17 -44.03
CA SER A 107 -3.66 -0.35 -45.21
C SER A 107 -4.18 -0.93 -46.54
N ALA A 108 -4.90 -2.06 -46.52
CA ALA A 108 -5.45 -2.72 -47.70
C ALA A 108 -6.54 -1.87 -48.39
N LYS A 109 -6.92 -2.26 -49.62
CA LYS A 109 -7.94 -1.58 -50.41
C LYS A 109 -8.89 -2.62 -51.06
N PRO A 110 -10.16 -2.71 -50.61
CA PRO A 110 -10.75 -2.03 -49.46
C PRO A 110 -10.07 -2.41 -48.14
N GLY A 111 -10.01 -1.47 -47.20
CA GLY A 111 -9.48 -1.72 -45.86
C GLY A 111 -10.51 -2.41 -44.96
N PRO A 112 -10.11 -3.33 -44.07
CA PRO A 112 -11.01 -4.09 -43.21
C PRO A 112 -11.62 -3.24 -42.08
N LEU A 113 -10.95 -2.14 -41.71
CA LEU A 113 -11.43 -1.13 -40.78
C LEU A 113 -11.09 0.26 -41.36
N PRO A 114 -12.00 0.91 -42.11
CA PRO A 114 -11.72 2.20 -42.77
C PRO A 114 -11.40 3.31 -41.76
N GLY A 115 -10.20 3.90 -41.86
CA GLY A 115 -9.70 4.88 -40.87
C GLY A 115 -9.19 4.24 -39.57
N GLY A 116 -9.15 2.91 -39.49
CA GLY A 116 -8.69 2.18 -38.32
C GLY A 116 -7.20 2.29 -38.06
N TYR A 117 -6.83 2.40 -36.78
CA TYR A 117 -5.44 2.45 -36.33
C TYR A 117 -5.21 1.55 -35.11
N ILE A 118 -3.94 1.18 -34.89
CA ILE A 118 -3.51 0.40 -33.72
C ILE A 118 -3.43 1.33 -32.52
N VAL A 119 -4.17 1.03 -31.45
CA VAL A 119 -4.09 1.73 -30.15
C VAL A 119 -3.01 1.11 -29.29
N SER A 120 -3.00 -0.21 -29.19
CA SER A 120 -2.04 -0.96 -28.38
C SER A 120 -1.80 -2.37 -28.94
N TRP A 121 -0.64 -2.92 -28.60
CA TRP A 121 -0.38 -4.35 -28.66
C TRP A 121 -0.56 -4.92 -27.25
N ASP A 122 -1.48 -5.87 -27.11
CA ASP A 122 -1.99 -6.34 -25.82
C ASP A 122 -1.26 -7.63 -25.37
N GLY A 123 -0.10 -7.90 -25.96
CA GLY A 123 0.73 -9.09 -25.77
C GLY A 123 0.43 -10.22 -26.76
N PHE A 124 0.90 -11.41 -26.41
CA PHE A 124 0.75 -12.64 -27.20
C PHE A 124 0.50 -13.85 -26.30
N THR A 125 0.06 -14.95 -26.90
CA THR A 125 0.00 -16.27 -26.26
C THR A 125 0.81 -17.25 -27.11
N ARG A 126 1.81 -17.93 -26.53
CA ARG A 126 2.55 -18.98 -27.23
C ARG A 126 1.74 -20.27 -27.26
N ILE A 127 1.67 -20.88 -28.44
CA ILE A 127 1.00 -22.14 -28.76
C ILE A 127 2.12 -23.10 -29.16
N ALA A 128 2.30 -24.18 -28.41
CA ALA A 128 3.35 -25.15 -28.68
C ALA A 128 3.08 -25.94 -29.97
N GLY A 129 4.13 -26.21 -30.73
CA GLY A 129 4.12 -27.01 -31.96
C GLY A 129 3.65 -28.43 -31.70
N GLY A 130 2.38 -28.70 -31.99
CA GLY A 130 1.76 -30.00 -31.79
C GLY A 130 1.96 -30.94 -32.98
N GLY A 131 2.87 -31.91 -32.87
CA GLY A 131 2.98 -33.01 -33.83
C GLY A 131 4.23 -33.85 -33.63
N LYS A 132 4.09 -35.18 -33.73
CA LYS A 132 5.21 -36.03 -34.14
C LYS A 132 5.28 -35.95 -35.66
N ALA A 133 6.48 -35.80 -36.20
CA ALA A 133 6.74 -36.12 -37.61
C ALA A 133 6.33 -37.58 -37.86
N GLU A 134 5.42 -37.85 -38.79
CA GLU A 134 4.97 -39.22 -39.08
C GLU A 134 5.97 -39.97 -39.96
N SER A 135 6.72 -39.23 -40.79
CA SER A 135 7.91 -39.69 -41.49
C SER A 135 9.16 -38.93 -41.03
N SER A 136 10.34 -39.55 -41.15
CA SER A 136 11.64 -38.87 -40.91
C SER A 136 11.97 -37.77 -41.94
N SER A 137 11.08 -37.54 -42.92
CA SER A 137 11.11 -36.40 -43.85
C SER A 137 10.45 -35.13 -43.31
N ASP A 138 9.60 -35.25 -42.29
CA ASP A 138 8.68 -34.18 -41.94
C ASP A 138 9.29 -33.29 -40.86
N SER A 139 9.38 -31.98 -41.12
CA SER A 139 9.73 -31.02 -40.09
C SER A 139 8.67 -31.06 -38.97
N PRO A 140 9.07 -31.01 -37.69
CA PRO A 140 8.11 -30.86 -36.60
C PRO A 140 7.29 -29.57 -36.79
N ALA A 141 6.05 -29.57 -36.31
CA ALA A 141 5.23 -28.36 -36.30
C ALA A 141 5.96 -27.26 -35.52
N ASN A 142 6.16 -26.09 -36.16
CA ASN A 142 6.72 -24.93 -35.48
C ASN A 142 5.77 -24.46 -34.36
N ASP A 143 6.33 -23.85 -33.32
CA ASP A 143 5.55 -23.07 -32.36
C ASP A 143 4.82 -21.92 -33.07
N ALA A 144 3.79 -21.37 -32.42
CA ALA A 144 3.14 -20.15 -32.87
C ALA A 144 2.89 -19.17 -31.73
N GLU A 145 2.77 -17.90 -32.07
CA GLU A 145 2.42 -16.80 -31.19
C GLU A 145 1.12 -16.19 -31.71
N LEU A 146 0.05 -16.27 -30.90
CA LEU A 146 -1.21 -15.59 -31.17
C LEU A 146 -1.15 -14.19 -30.57
N HIS A 147 -0.93 -13.18 -31.40
CA HIS A 147 -0.84 -11.78 -31.00
C HIS A 147 -2.23 -11.17 -30.84
N ARG A 148 -2.38 -10.26 -29.87
CA ARG A 148 -3.60 -9.49 -29.62
C ARG A 148 -3.29 -7.99 -29.70
N PHE A 149 -4.22 -7.22 -30.26
CA PHE A 149 -4.12 -5.78 -30.42
C PHE A 149 -5.47 -5.13 -30.09
N THR A 150 -5.44 -3.96 -29.46
CA THR A 150 -6.58 -3.05 -29.47
C THR A 150 -6.45 -2.15 -30.69
N LEU A 151 -7.48 -2.15 -31.55
CA LEU A 151 -7.64 -1.17 -32.63
C LEU A 151 -8.73 -0.16 -32.27
N ALA A 152 -8.67 1.02 -32.86
CA ALA A 152 -9.76 1.99 -32.83
C ALA A 152 -10.06 2.51 -34.23
N SER A 153 -11.31 2.92 -34.44
CA SER A 153 -11.76 3.71 -35.59
C SER A 153 -12.66 4.82 -35.08
N ASP A 154 -12.55 6.02 -35.65
CA ASP A 154 -13.63 7.00 -35.53
C ASP A 154 -14.80 6.56 -36.42
N VAL A 155 -16.02 6.66 -35.90
CA VAL A 155 -17.25 6.60 -36.69
C VAL A 155 -18.16 7.75 -36.24
N ASN A 156 -18.20 8.81 -37.05
CA ASN A 156 -19.00 10.02 -36.82
C ASN A 156 -18.65 10.77 -35.51
N GLY A 157 -17.36 10.85 -35.16
CA GLY A 157 -16.89 11.49 -33.92
C GLY A 157 -16.95 10.59 -32.68
N VAL A 158 -17.28 9.31 -32.86
CA VAL A 158 -17.32 8.31 -31.78
C VAL A 158 -16.18 7.31 -31.96
N PRO A 159 -15.25 7.17 -31.00
CA PRO A 159 -14.21 6.15 -31.06
C PRO A 159 -14.81 4.77 -30.75
N LEU A 160 -14.83 3.90 -31.75
CA LEU A 160 -15.17 2.48 -31.60
C LEU A 160 -13.89 1.65 -31.48
N PHE A 161 -13.86 0.76 -30.48
CA PHE A 161 -12.71 -0.10 -30.19
C PHE A 161 -12.96 -1.54 -30.61
N TYR A 162 -11.91 -2.22 -31.03
CA TYR A 162 -11.96 -3.59 -31.54
C TYR A 162 -10.80 -4.41 -30.97
N ASP A 163 -11.07 -5.67 -30.65
CA ASP A 163 -10.04 -6.69 -30.52
C ASP A 163 -9.63 -7.14 -31.92
N ALA A 164 -8.33 -7.15 -32.20
CA ALA A 164 -7.78 -7.76 -33.39
C ALA A 164 -6.69 -8.76 -33.02
N THR A 165 -6.64 -9.89 -33.73
CA THR A 165 -5.64 -10.94 -33.47
C THR A 165 -4.98 -11.39 -34.76
N VAL A 166 -3.73 -11.84 -34.68
CA VAL A 166 -3.00 -12.44 -35.81
C VAL A 166 -2.11 -13.57 -35.29
N LEU A 167 -2.14 -14.70 -36.00
CA LEU A 167 -1.32 -15.87 -35.69
C LEU A 167 0.00 -15.79 -36.45
N VAL A 168 1.12 -15.94 -35.74
CA VAL A 168 2.47 -15.93 -36.31
C VAL A 168 3.15 -17.24 -35.93
N SER A 169 3.58 -18.06 -36.90
CA SER A 169 4.45 -19.20 -36.60
C SER A 169 5.86 -18.70 -36.32
N VAL A 170 6.51 -19.27 -35.31
CA VAL A 170 7.86 -18.90 -34.84
C VAL A 170 8.77 -20.12 -34.76
N SER A 171 10.03 -19.93 -35.13
CA SER A 171 11.02 -20.98 -35.28
C SER A 171 12.40 -20.43 -34.95
N ASP A 172 13.13 -21.07 -34.04
CA ASP A 172 14.43 -20.59 -33.56
C ASP A 172 15.50 -20.55 -34.66
N SER A 173 15.28 -21.29 -35.77
CA SER A 173 16.18 -21.34 -36.94
C SER A 173 15.66 -20.61 -38.19
N LEU A 174 14.35 -20.38 -38.32
CA LEU A 174 13.73 -19.74 -39.49
C LEU A 174 13.12 -18.36 -39.21
N GLY A 175 13.11 -17.91 -37.95
CA GLY A 175 12.49 -16.65 -37.54
C GLY A 175 10.97 -16.77 -37.41
N ALA A 176 10.23 -15.78 -37.91
CA ALA A 176 8.79 -15.69 -37.73
C ALA A 176 8.05 -15.36 -39.04
N ILE A 177 6.84 -15.90 -39.21
CA ILE A 177 5.97 -15.64 -40.37
C ILE A 177 4.49 -15.58 -39.95
N ALA A 178 3.72 -14.64 -40.51
CA ALA A 178 2.29 -14.56 -40.26
C ALA A 178 1.57 -15.73 -40.96
N SER A 179 0.97 -16.62 -40.17
CA SER A 179 0.36 -17.88 -40.62
C SER A 179 -1.15 -17.78 -40.82
N ALA A 180 -1.75 -16.62 -40.52
CA ALA A 180 -3.14 -16.29 -40.79
C ALA A 180 -3.30 -14.81 -41.19
N GLU A 181 -4.43 -14.47 -41.81
CA GLU A 181 -4.88 -13.08 -41.87
C GLU A 181 -5.34 -12.60 -40.48
N PRO A 182 -5.19 -11.30 -40.16
CA PRO A 182 -5.75 -10.76 -38.94
C PRO A 182 -7.28 -10.86 -38.87
N SER A 183 -7.80 -11.06 -37.66
CA SER A 183 -9.23 -11.03 -37.34
C SER A 183 -9.64 -9.71 -36.70
N LEU A 184 -10.94 -9.42 -36.69
CA LEU A 184 -11.54 -8.25 -36.03
C LEU A 184 -12.79 -8.67 -35.25
N LEU A 185 -12.90 -8.22 -34.01
CA LEU A 185 -14.07 -8.39 -33.14
C LEU A 185 -14.41 -7.03 -32.47
N PRO A 186 -15.67 -6.57 -32.48
CA PRO A 186 -16.04 -5.33 -31.81
C PRO A 186 -15.97 -5.50 -30.29
N ARG A 187 -15.36 -4.53 -29.59
CA ARG A 187 -15.50 -4.44 -28.13
C ARG A 187 -16.84 -3.80 -27.77
N VAL A 188 -17.41 -4.22 -26.63
CA VAL A 188 -18.58 -3.55 -26.05
C VAL A 188 -18.15 -2.13 -25.64
N PRO A 189 -18.89 -1.07 -26.03
CA PRO A 189 -18.54 0.29 -25.63
C PRO A 189 -18.72 0.48 -24.12
N SER A 190 -17.97 1.44 -23.55
CA SER A 190 -18.08 1.82 -22.15
C SER A 190 -19.52 2.18 -21.77
N SER A 191 -19.95 1.76 -20.57
CA SER A 191 -21.30 2.02 -20.08
C SER A 191 -21.63 3.52 -20.04
N SER A 192 -22.67 3.94 -20.75
CA SER A 192 -23.26 5.28 -20.64
C SER A 192 -24.12 5.45 -19.39
N GLN A 193 -24.52 4.36 -18.75
CA GLN A 193 -25.14 4.36 -17.43
C GLN A 193 -24.07 4.38 -16.35
N GLY A 194 -24.14 5.36 -15.44
CA GLY A 194 -23.24 5.47 -14.32
C GLY A 194 -23.39 4.29 -13.35
N TRP A 195 -22.29 3.65 -13.02
CA TRP A 195 -22.24 2.65 -11.96
C TRP A 195 -22.37 3.32 -10.59
N SER A 196 -22.63 2.55 -9.53
CA SER A 196 -22.62 3.06 -8.16
C SER A 196 -21.29 3.75 -7.85
N GLY A 197 -21.34 5.05 -7.53
CA GLY A 197 -20.17 5.91 -7.30
C GLY A 197 -19.39 5.64 -6.00
N GLU A 198 -19.28 4.38 -5.59
CA GLU A 198 -18.47 3.93 -4.45
C GLU A 198 -16.98 4.13 -4.80
N LEU A 199 -16.40 5.23 -4.31
CA LEU A 199 -15.06 5.69 -4.71
C LEU A 199 -13.93 4.74 -4.31
N TRP A 200 -14.18 3.92 -3.29
CA TRP A 200 -13.28 2.89 -2.77
C TRP A 200 -14.10 1.70 -2.26
N PRO A 201 -14.05 0.53 -2.93
CA PRO A 201 -14.81 -0.64 -2.51
C PRO A 201 -14.57 -1.02 -1.05
N LYS A 202 -15.65 -1.28 -0.30
CA LYS A 202 -15.69 -1.63 1.14
C LYS A 202 -15.51 -0.45 2.12
N TYR A 203 -15.40 0.79 1.66
CA TYR A 203 -15.31 1.97 2.54
C TYR A 203 -16.65 2.69 2.64
N SER A 204 -17.03 3.12 3.84
CA SER A 204 -18.13 4.08 4.00
C SER A 204 -17.67 5.46 3.52
N THR A 205 -18.31 5.99 2.48
CA THR A 205 -18.06 7.36 1.99
C THR A 205 -19.01 8.37 2.62
N THR A 206 -18.50 9.54 2.97
CA THR A 206 -19.22 10.70 3.51
C THR A 206 -18.70 11.98 2.86
N PRO A 207 -19.47 13.09 2.79
CA PRO A 207 -18.89 14.40 2.55
C PRO A 207 -17.76 14.68 3.55
N ALA A 208 -16.67 15.30 3.08
CA ALA A 208 -15.55 15.66 3.94
C ALA A 208 -15.91 16.82 4.89
N SER A 209 -15.30 16.87 6.07
CA SER A 209 -15.45 17.98 7.01
C SER A 209 -14.74 19.24 6.51
N ASP A 210 -15.12 20.42 7.04
CA ASP A 210 -14.45 21.69 6.74
C ASP A 210 -12.96 21.65 7.12
N ALA A 211 -12.63 20.96 8.22
CA ALA A 211 -11.25 20.76 8.67
C ALA A 211 -10.42 19.95 7.64
N VAL A 212 -10.99 18.85 7.13
CA VAL A 212 -10.36 18.05 6.05
C VAL A 212 -10.25 18.87 4.75
N SER A 213 -11.27 19.64 4.41
CA SER A 213 -11.29 20.47 3.19
C SER A 213 -10.25 21.60 3.23
N SER A 214 -10.13 22.28 4.38
CA SER A 214 -9.08 23.27 4.64
C SER A 214 -7.69 22.64 4.60
N THR A 215 -7.53 21.46 5.18
CA THR A 215 -6.29 20.69 5.20
C THR A 215 -5.85 20.29 3.79
N ALA A 216 -6.78 19.87 2.93
CA ALA A 216 -6.50 19.56 1.52
C ALA A 216 -6.05 20.80 0.72
N LEU A 217 -6.61 21.98 0.98
CA LEU A 217 -6.15 23.23 0.35
C LEU A 217 -4.74 23.62 0.84
N GLN A 218 -4.41 23.38 2.11
CA GLN A 218 -3.07 23.64 2.65
C GLN A 218 -2.03 22.66 2.09
N TRP A 219 -2.36 21.36 2.04
CA TRP A 219 -1.56 20.33 1.37
C TRP A 219 -1.29 20.69 -0.09
N ALA A 220 -2.34 21.04 -0.85
CA ALA A 220 -2.22 21.32 -2.27
C ALA A 220 -1.29 22.52 -2.55
N LYS A 221 -1.31 23.56 -1.70
CA LYS A 221 -0.38 24.69 -1.78
C LYS A 221 1.07 24.24 -1.56
N ALA A 222 1.34 23.52 -0.47
CA ALA A 222 2.67 23.00 -0.15
C ALA A 222 3.18 22.02 -1.23
N PHE A 223 2.28 21.22 -1.80
CA PHE A 223 2.58 20.28 -2.89
C PHE A 223 2.97 20.99 -4.19
N THR A 224 2.54 22.24 -4.45
CA THR A 224 3.00 23.04 -5.60
C THR A 224 4.15 24.01 -5.32
N ASP A 225 4.61 24.10 -4.06
CA ASP A 225 5.64 25.06 -3.64
C ASP A 225 7.04 24.44 -3.68
N SER A 226 7.50 23.88 -2.56
CA SER A 226 8.89 23.43 -2.37
C SER A 226 8.96 22.13 -1.57
N GLY A 227 10.05 21.37 -1.74
CA GLY A 227 10.24 20.08 -1.08
C GLY A 227 10.25 20.20 0.44
N ASP A 228 10.82 21.27 0.98
CA ASP A 228 10.79 21.56 2.42
C ASP A 228 9.44 22.07 2.91
N ALA A 229 8.72 22.93 2.17
CA ALA A 229 7.36 23.32 2.57
C ALA A 229 6.43 22.09 2.60
N LEU A 230 6.56 21.19 1.63
CA LEU A 230 5.84 19.92 1.60
C LEU A 230 6.25 18.99 2.75
N ARG A 231 7.54 18.85 3.04
CA ARG A 231 8.07 18.07 4.18
C ARG A 231 7.59 18.61 5.52
N LEU A 232 7.60 19.92 5.72
CA LEU A 232 7.11 20.59 6.93
C LEU A 232 5.59 20.48 7.06
N TYR A 233 4.85 20.63 5.96
CA TYR A 233 3.40 20.44 5.93
C TYR A 233 3.00 19.01 6.33
N VAL A 234 3.64 18.00 5.72
CA VAL A 234 3.47 16.58 6.07
C VAL A 234 3.97 16.32 7.51
N GLY A 235 5.00 17.06 7.94
CA GLY A 235 5.74 16.89 9.18
C GLY A 235 6.11 15.43 9.38
N ASP A 236 6.88 14.90 8.44
CA ASP A 236 7.70 13.72 8.67
C ASP A 236 8.94 14.16 9.47
N GLU A 237 9.15 13.49 10.61
CA GLU A 237 10.25 13.78 11.53
C GLU A 237 11.56 13.08 11.10
N ASN A 238 11.53 12.19 10.09
CA ASN A 238 12.73 11.52 9.61
C ASN A 238 13.63 12.47 8.78
N PRO A 239 14.85 12.79 9.24
CA PRO A 239 15.76 13.68 8.51
C PRO A 239 16.30 13.08 7.20
N THR A 240 16.11 11.78 6.94
CA THR A 240 16.54 11.15 5.68
C THR A 240 15.46 11.12 4.60
N HIS A 241 14.28 11.70 4.85
CA HIS A 241 13.16 11.76 3.91
C HIS A 241 13.05 13.15 3.26
N ALA A 242 13.03 13.18 1.92
CA ALA A 242 12.69 14.37 1.13
C ALA A 242 11.41 14.11 0.33
N TYR A 243 10.73 15.17 -0.11
CA TYR A 243 9.50 15.08 -0.90
C TYR A 243 9.65 15.84 -2.22
N MET A 244 9.09 15.28 -3.29
CA MET A 244 9.04 15.92 -4.60
C MET A 244 7.72 16.71 -4.75
N PRO A 245 7.75 18.05 -4.76
CA PRO A 245 6.57 18.87 -5.09
C PRO A 245 6.34 18.91 -6.61
N LEU A 246 5.12 19.23 -7.00
CA LEU A 246 4.70 19.52 -8.37
C LEU A 246 5.12 20.96 -8.75
N GLN A 247 6.42 21.19 -8.93
CA GLN A 247 6.98 22.52 -9.25
C GLN A 247 6.44 23.06 -10.58
N GLY A 248 6.31 24.39 -10.68
CA GLY A 248 5.84 25.09 -11.89
C GLY A 248 4.31 25.11 -12.07
N ALA A 249 3.59 24.24 -11.35
CA ALA A 249 2.14 24.23 -11.24
C ALA A 249 1.61 25.28 -10.24
N ARG A 250 0.34 25.69 -10.39
CA ARG A 250 -0.36 26.60 -9.48
C ARG A 250 -1.78 26.10 -9.21
N ILE A 251 -2.12 25.90 -7.94
CA ILE A 251 -3.48 25.55 -7.52
C ILE A 251 -4.42 26.75 -7.73
N ARG A 252 -5.46 26.57 -8.54
CA ARG A 252 -6.58 27.52 -8.69
C ARG A 252 -7.72 27.20 -7.72
N GLN A 253 -7.98 25.91 -7.51
CA GLN A 253 -9.04 25.40 -6.63
C GLN A 253 -8.61 24.03 -6.09
N ALA A 254 -8.99 23.76 -4.84
CA ALA A 254 -8.94 22.42 -4.24
C ALA A 254 -10.31 22.13 -3.61
N THR A 255 -10.88 20.97 -3.87
CA THR A 255 -12.13 20.49 -3.25
C THR A 255 -11.99 19.05 -2.79
N VAL A 256 -12.77 18.66 -1.78
CA VAL A 256 -12.78 17.29 -1.26
C VAL A 256 -14.20 16.73 -1.36
N PRO A 257 -14.65 16.29 -2.55
CA PRO A 257 -16.02 15.80 -2.76
C PRO A 257 -16.43 14.63 -1.84
N ALA A 258 -15.47 13.85 -1.33
CA ALA A 258 -15.74 12.79 -0.36
C ALA A 258 -14.51 12.41 0.49
N ALA A 259 -14.78 12.02 1.73
CA ALA A 259 -13.90 11.23 2.59
C ALA A 259 -14.46 9.80 2.72
N GLY A 260 -13.57 8.82 2.86
CA GLY A 260 -13.86 7.40 3.01
C GLY A 260 -13.20 6.83 4.26
N PHE A 261 -13.91 5.94 4.96
CA PHE A 261 -13.41 5.30 6.17
C PHE A 261 -13.97 3.90 6.35
N ILE A 262 -13.24 3.07 7.10
CA ILE A 262 -13.76 1.81 7.63
C ILE A 262 -14.47 2.16 8.93
N LYS A 263 -15.75 1.77 9.07
CA LYS A 263 -16.47 1.89 10.35
C LYS A 263 -15.93 0.85 11.31
N VAL A 264 -15.58 1.28 12.52
CA VAL A 264 -15.17 0.42 13.64
C VAL A 264 -16.22 0.56 14.73
N ASP A 265 -16.79 -0.55 15.17
CA ASP A 265 -17.85 -0.53 16.18
C ASP A 265 -17.33 0.07 17.50
N GLY A 266 -17.90 1.22 17.88
CA GLY A 266 -17.50 1.98 19.06
C GLY A 266 -16.59 3.19 18.81
N GLU A 267 -16.17 3.48 17.57
CA GLU A 267 -15.62 4.79 17.21
C GLU A 267 -16.72 5.69 16.61
N GLU A 268 -17.02 6.81 17.27
CA GLU A 268 -17.99 7.80 16.75
C GLU A 268 -17.43 8.59 15.56
N GLU A 269 -16.14 8.95 15.60
CA GLU A 269 -15.41 9.56 14.50
C GLU A 269 -14.11 8.79 14.19
N PRO A 270 -13.81 8.50 12.92
CA PRO A 270 -12.60 7.78 12.53
C PRO A 270 -11.35 8.63 12.74
N LYS A 271 -10.32 8.07 13.41
CA LYS A 271 -9.06 8.80 13.65
C LYS A 271 -8.25 9.05 12.38
N THR A 272 -8.39 8.16 11.40
CA THR A 272 -7.69 8.18 10.11
C THR A 272 -8.73 7.98 9.00
N VAL A 273 -8.68 8.79 7.95
CA VAL A 273 -9.56 8.66 6.78
C VAL A 273 -8.75 8.71 5.49
N ILE A 274 -9.30 8.16 4.42
CA ILE A 274 -8.88 8.48 3.06
C ILE A 274 -9.80 9.55 2.50
N ALA A 275 -9.35 10.38 1.56
CA ALA A 275 -10.22 11.33 0.89
C ALA A 275 -9.82 11.50 -0.57
N ARG A 276 -10.76 11.91 -1.42
CA ARG A 276 -10.48 12.27 -2.81
C ARG A 276 -10.40 13.78 -2.91
N VAL A 277 -9.24 14.30 -3.30
CA VAL A 277 -9.00 15.72 -3.52
C VAL A 277 -9.02 15.98 -5.03
N GLU A 278 -9.95 16.81 -5.49
CA GLU A 278 -9.94 17.36 -6.85
C GLU A 278 -9.20 18.69 -6.84
N LEU A 279 -8.16 18.80 -7.67
CA LEU A 279 -7.36 20.01 -7.86
C LEU A 279 -7.59 20.56 -9.27
N VAL A 280 -7.83 21.87 -9.37
CA VAL A 280 -7.76 22.63 -10.62
C VAL A 280 -6.37 23.25 -10.68
N ILE A 281 -5.54 22.78 -11.60
CA ILE A 281 -4.12 23.16 -11.70
C ILE A 281 -3.88 23.94 -13.00
N ALA A 282 -3.25 25.10 -12.89
CA ALA A 282 -2.73 25.86 -14.03
C ALA A 282 -1.21 25.78 -14.05
N TRP A 283 -0.62 25.57 -15.23
CA TRP A 283 0.83 25.62 -15.45
C TRP A 283 1.27 27.04 -15.82
N SER A 284 2.54 27.36 -15.58
CA SER A 284 3.04 28.74 -15.67
C SER A 284 3.19 29.29 -17.11
N ASP A 285 3.07 28.42 -18.11
CA ASP A 285 3.09 28.67 -19.55
C ASP A 285 1.69 28.78 -20.18
N ASN A 286 0.65 28.25 -19.54
CA ASN A 286 -0.69 28.22 -20.10
C ASN A 286 -1.34 29.62 -20.06
N THR A 287 -1.32 30.29 -21.21
CA THR A 287 -1.93 31.61 -21.43
C THR A 287 -3.46 31.56 -21.50
N GLN A 288 -4.06 30.39 -21.73
CA GLN A 288 -5.48 30.17 -21.48
C GLN A 288 -5.68 30.03 -19.96
N ASN A 289 -6.58 30.82 -19.38
CA ASN A 289 -6.80 30.83 -17.92
C ASN A 289 -7.50 29.57 -17.37
N GLU A 290 -7.69 28.54 -18.19
CA GLU A 290 -8.34 27.28 -17.84
C GLU A 290 -7.33 26.30 -17.21
N GLY A 291 -7.55 25.97 -15.94
CA GLY A 291 -6.76 24.95 -15.23
C GLY A 291 -7.30 23.55 -15.49
N SER A 292 -6.41 22.58 -15.68
CA SER A 292 -6.75 21.17 -15.81
C SER A 292 -7.23 20.61 -14.48
N ARG A 293 -8.31 19.82 -14.49
CA ARG A 293 -8.75 19.04 -13.32
C ARG A 293 -7.92 17.78 -13.20
N THR A 294 -7.49 17.47 -11.99
CA THR A 294 -6.85 16.20 -11.62
C THR A 294 -7.36 15.75 -10.25
N GLN A 295 -7.33 14.45 -9.99
CA GLN A 295 -7.82 13.85 -8.75
C GLN A 295 -6.75 12.98 -8.09
N TYR A 296 -6.53 13.24 -6.80
CA TYR A 296 -5.65 12.46 -5.94
C TYR A 296 -6.49 11.80 -4.85
N ASP A 297 -6.11 10.59 -4.46
CA ASP A 297 -6.50 10.08 -3.15
C ASP A 297 -5.44 10.48 -2.13
N VAL A 298 -5.86 10.86 -0.92
CA VAL A 298 -4.98 11.27 0.18
C VAL A 298 -5.28 10.46 1.44
N LEU A 299 -4.24 10.20 2.25
CA LEU A 299 -4.33 9.60 3.57
C LEU A 299 -4.23 10.70 4.62
N ILE A 300 -5.26 10.82 5.46
CA ILE A 300 -5.40 11.85 6.48
C ILE A 300 -5.37 11.21 7.86
N GLU A 301 -4.39 11.61 8.67
CA GLU A 301 -4.38 11.34 10.11
C GLU A 301 -5.08 12.47 10.88
N GLN A 302 -5.43 12.18 12.14
CA GLN A 302 -6.05 13.13 13.07
C GLN A 302 -7.38 13.72 12.52
N ALA A 303 -8.11 12.93 11.71
CA ALA A 303 -9.33 13.35 11.01
C ALA A 303 -10.44 13.86 11.95
N HIS A 304 -10.64 13.16 13.08
CA HIS A 304 -11.45 13.52 14.25
C HIS A 304 -11.00 14.79 15.03
N THR A 305 -10.28 15.72 14.42
CA THR A 305 -9.74 16.91 15.10
C THR A 305 -9.89 18.18 14.26
N ALA A 306 -9.72 19.34 14.91
CA ALA A 306 -9.67 20.64 14.22
C ALA A 306 -8.38 20.89 13.41
N SER A 307 -7.41 19.97 13.45
CA SER A 307 -6.13 20.08 12.74
C SER A 307 -5.72 18.73 12.11
N PRO A 308 -6.52 18.16 11.18
CA PRO A 308 -6.19 16.91 10.51
C PRO A 308 -5.00 17.11 9.56
N LYS A 309 -4.33 16.03 9.17
CA LYS A 309 -3.04 16.12 8.46
C LYS A 309 -2.94 15.11 7.32
N ILE A 310 -2.68 15.58 6.09
CA ILE A 310 -2.38 14.70 4.96
C ILE A 310 -0.94 14.20 5.08
N VAL A 311 -0.79 12.89 5.22
CA VAL A 311 0.51 12.22 5.46
C VAL A 311 0.97 11.34 4.29
N ALA A 312 0.10 11.11 3.31
CA ALA A 312 0.44 10.47 2.03
C ALA A 312 -0.62 10.79 0.96
N TRP A 313 -0.28 10.62 -0.32
CA TRP A 313 -1.15 10.83 -1.47
C TRP A 313 -0.80 9.90 -2.63
N GLY A 314 -1.72 9.73 -3.57
CA GLY A 314 -1.51 8.96 -4.79
C GLY A 314 -2.58 9.22 -5.84
N PRO A 315 -2.50 8.56 -7.01
CA PRO A 315 -3.54 8.62 -8.03
C PRO A 315 -4.93 8.25 -7.49
N ALA A 316 -5.99 8.83 -8.05
CA ALA A 316 -7.36 8.42 -7.74
C ALA A 316 -7.54 6.89 -7.91
N GLY A 317 -8.09 6.24 -6.88
CA GLY A 317 -8.22 4.79 -6.75
C GLY A 317 -7.20 4.15 -5.80
N THR A 318 -6.13 4.85 -5.41
CA THR A 318 -5.07 4.30 -4.53
C THR A 318 -5.31 4.47 -3.03
N GLY A 319 -6.34 5.23 -2.59
CA GLY A 319 -6.60 5.54 -1.18
C GLY A 319 -6.39 4.37 -0.20
N PRO A 320 -7.03 3.20 -0.40
CA PRO A 320 -6.91 2.02 0.46
C PRO A 320 -5.51 1.40 0.58
N THR A 321 -4.58 1.72 -0.33
CA THR A 321 -3.20 1.20 -0.33
C THR A 321 -2.16 2.23 0.08
N LEU A 322 -2.56 3.49 0.32
CA LEU A 322 -1.69 4.53 0.84
C LEU A 322 -1.13 4.16 2.21
N LYS A 323 0.15 4.49 2.43
CA LYS A 323 0.86 4.30 3.70
C LYS A 323 1.44 5.63 4.13
N LYS A 324 1.41 5.91 5.44
CA LYS A 324 2.02 7.11 6.04
C LYS A 324 3.43 7.34 5.47
N TYR A 325 3.67 8.56 4.99
CA TYR A 325 4.92 9.01 4.39
C TYR A 325 5.40 8.23 3.15
N GLY A 326 4.54 7.43 2.50
CA GLY A 326 4.88 6.64 1.31
C GLY A 326 5.30 7.43 0.06
N ASN A 327 5.22 8.77 0.10
CA ASN A 327 5.70 9.69 -0.93
C ASN A 327 7.13 10.20 -0.68
N ALA A 328 7.76 9.80 0.43
CA ALA A 328 9.12 10.20 0.75
C ALA A 328 10.15 9.50 -0.17
N VAL A 329 11.10 10.29 -0.68
CA VAL A 329 12.31 9.79 -1.35
C VAL A 329 13.39 9.63 -0.27
N PRO A 330 13.88 8.42 0.01
CA PRO A 330 14.91 8.21 1.01
C PRO A 330 16.29 8.63 0.50
N GLY A 331 17.07 9.29 1.36
CA GLY A 331 18.51 9.51 1.17
C GLY A 331 18.92 10.59 0.17
N THR A 332 17.98 11.36 -0.39
CA THR A 332 18.25 12.39 -1.41
C THR A 332 17.92 13.79 -0.90
N GLN A 333 18.88 14.72 -0.92
CA GLN A 333 18.61 16.16 -0.79
C GLN A 333 18.07 16.68 -2.14
N ILE A 334 16.76 16.90 -2.25
CA ILE A 334 16.14 17.38 -3.49
C ILE A 334 16.33 18.91 -3.58
N SER A 335 17.49 19.32 -4.11
CA SER A 335 17.67 20.71 -4.55
C SER A 335 16.72 21.01 -5.71
N PRO A 336 16.08 22.19 -5.77
CA PRO A 336 15.49 22.66 -7.02
C PRO A 336 16.58 22.76 -8.10
N ALA A 337 16.22 22.43 -9.33
CA ALA A 337 17.12 22.58 -10.47
C ALA A 337 17.24 24.08 -10.81
N ASN A 338 18.41 24.66 -10.57
CA ASN A 338 18.66 26.06 -10.90
C ASN A 338 18.78 26.20 -12.43
N PRO A 339 17.89 26.94 -13.13
CA PRO A 339 17.84 26.96 -14.60
C PRO A 339 19.10 27.56 -15.24
N ASP A 340 19.84 28.40 -14.51
CA ASP A 340 21.08 29.02 -14.97
C ASP A 340 22.30 28.07 -14.92
N SER A 341 22.09 26.78 -14.64
CA SER A 341 23.16 25.75 -14.60
C SER A 341 23.61 25.31 -15.99
N VAL A 342 24.01 26.26 -16.84
CA VAL A 342 24.70 25.96 -18.10
C VAL A 342 26.02 25.24 -17.76
N PRO A 343 26.29 24.04 -18.29
CA PRO A 343 27.60 23.42 -18.14
C PRO A 343 28.64 24.30 -18.82
N THR A 344 29.60 24.83 -18.06
CA THR A 344 30.76 25.53 -18.64
C THR A 344 31.56 24.51 -19.45
N GLU A 345 31.53 24.66 -20.77
CA GLU A 345 32.35 23.90 -21.69
C GLU A 345 33.83 24.15 -21.35
N PRO A 346 34.67 23.11 -21.17
CA PRO A 346 36.07 23.30 -20.81
C PRO A 346 36.81 23.99 -21.95
N GLU A 347 37.47 25.10 -21.63
CA GLU A 347 38.32 25.86 -22.53
C GLU A 347 39.43 24.94 -23.10
N PRO A 348 39.68 24.93 -24.42
CA PRO A 348 40.66 24.02 -25.01
C PRO A 348 42.08 24.41 -24.60
N GLU A 349 42.90 23.43 -24.20
CA GLU A 349 44.32 23.66 -23.93
C GLU A 349 45.06 24.08 -25.21
N ASP A 350 45.69 25.25 -25.19
CA ASP A 350 46.60 25.71 -26.26
C ASP A 350 47.84 24.79 -26.31
N GLY A 351 47.84 23.86 -27.26
CA GLY A 351 48.94 22.90 -27.47
C GLY A 351 50.12 23.51 -28.24
N GLU A 352 51.13 24.03 -27.52
CA GLU A 352 52.43 24.37 -28.13
C GLU A 352 53.21 23.10 -28.52
N ASN A 353 53.38 22.86 -29.83
CA ASN A 353 54.64 22.46 -30.52
C ASN A 353 54.43 22.28 -32.04
#